data_AF-A0A1R2C2D7-F1
#
_entry.id   AF-A0A1R2C2D7-F1
#
_cell.length_a   1.000
_cell.length_b   1.000
_cell.length_c   1.000
_cell.angle_alpha   90.00
_cell.angle_beta   90.00
_cell.angle_gamma   90.00
#
_symmetry.space_group_name_H-M   'P 1'
#
loop_
_entity.id
_entity.type
_entity.pdbx_description
1 polymer ?
#
loop_
_entity_poly.entity_id
_entity_poly.type
_entity_poly.pdbx_seq_one_letter_code
_entity_poly.pdbx_strand_id
1 'polypeptide(L)'
;MANKENPLVSLPPEEYLERTGVSNVLKDIVTALLENRPENPIHFINDYLKTSSSSCTGVMKSYKLIRLSKFERKSFMDNLVSAYMNLDSKRGGNNQGITGLDYTKLLKMICIDFPYEVVDEVLGILGKRDTDIVQFEEFLAGIKAILLYEDFFCEAEELFSYLDNEKTGKVETPRLLAALSKLGENKTFAMPSREELKLSLERLNIDEKPLISYGEFCLSLIKIIN
;
A
#
# COMPACT_ATOMS: atom_id res chain seq x y z
N MET A 1 31.18 41.66 -11.68
CA MET A 1 30.75 40.60 -10.73
C MET A 1 31.39 39.31 -11.18
N ALA A 2 32.39 38.81 -10.44
CA ALA A 2 33.08 37.57 -10.80
C ALA A 2 32.15 36.36 -10.57
N ASN A 3 32.00 35.55 -11.60
CA ASN A 3 31.30 34.27 -11.56
C ASN A 3 32.12 33.35 -10.63
N LYS A 4 31.68 33.15 -9.39
CA LYS A 4 32.32 32.16 -8.50
C LYS A 4 32.01 30.79 -9.08
N GLU A 5 32.98 30.23 -9.81
CA GLU A 5 32.91 28.84 -10.27
C GLU A 5 32.57 27.93 -9.10
N ASN A 6 31.63 27.01 -9.31
CA ASN A 6 31.20 26.08 -8.28
C ASN A 6 32.41 25.21 -7.89
N PRO A 7 32.95 25.32 -6.66
CA PRO A 7 34.22 24.72 -6.25
C PRO A 7 34.19 23.17 -6.23
N LEU A 8 33.02 22.58 -6.49
CA LEU A 8 32.86 21.13 -6.63
C LEU A 8 33.30 20.61 -8.01
N VAL A 9 33.21 21.42 -9.07
CA VAL A 9 33.46 20.97 -10.45
C VAL A 9 34.95 20.77 -10.74
N SER A 10 35.82 21.41 -9.96
CA SER A 10 37.28 21.31 -10.10
C SER A 10 37.91 20.19 -9.27
N LEU A 11 37.12 19.41 -8.54
CA LEU A 11 37.63 18.34 -7.68
C LEU A 11 37.96 17.07 -8.50
N PRO A 12 38.97 16.30 -8.11
CA PRO A 12 39.17 14.94 -8.60
C PRO A 12 37.89 14.10 -8.41
N PRO A 13 37.57 13.17 -9.33
CA PRO A 13 36.34 12.37 -9.26
C PRO A 13 36.11 11.68 -7.91
N GLU A 14 37.16 11.12 -7.30
CA GLU A 14 37.09 10.43 -6.02
C GLU A 14 36.74 11.40 -4.88
N GLU A 15 37.39 12.56 -4.85
CA GLU A 15 37.14 13.59 -3.83
C GLU A 15 35.76 14.23 -4.02
N TYR A 16 35.31 14.40 -5.26
CA TYR A 16 33.94 14.81 -5.57
C TYR A 16 32.93 13.81 -5.01
N LEU A 17 33.12 12.51 -5.28
CA LEU A 17 32.20 11.46 -4.85
C LEU A 17 32.16 11.31 -3.32
N GLU A 18 33.29 11.46 -2.63
CA GLU A 18 33.35 11.47 -1.16
C GLU A 18 32.66 12.71 -0.58
N ARG A 19 32.99 13.91 -1.09
CA ARG A 19 32.45 15.17 -0.55
C ARG A 19 30.96 15.38 -0.83
N THR A 20 30.45 14.82 -1.91
CA THR A 20 29.03 14.89 -2.27
C THR A 20 28.20 13.78 -1.64
N GLY A 21 28.82 12.76 -1.06
CA GLY A 21 28.13 11.60 -0.49
C GLY A 21 27.46 10.69 -1.54
N VAL A 22 27.70 10.92 -2.84
CA VAL A 22 27.10 10.16 -3.94
C VAL A 22 27.44 8.67 -3.84
N SER A 23 28.65 8.34 -3.38
CA SER A 23 29.05 6.94 -3.15
C SER A 23 28.16 6.22 -2.14
N ASN A 24 27.66 6.91 -1.11
CA ASN A 24 26.76 6.31 -0.12
C ASN A 24 25.38 6.08 -0.74
N VAL A 25 24.87 7.07 -1.47
CA VAL A 25 23.59 6.95 -2.18
C VAL A 25 23.63 5.80 -3.20
N LEU A 26 24.73 5.66 -3.94
CA LEU A 26 24.89 4.56 -4.90
C LEU A 26 24.98 3.20 -4.19
N LYS A 27 25.68 3.11 -3.06
CA LYS A 27 25.69 1.88 -2.24
C LYS A 27 24.28 1.54 -1.76
N ASP A 28 23.53 2.51 -1.27
CA ASP A 28 22.16 2.30 -0.80
C ASP A 28 21.24 1.83 -1.94
N ILE A 29 21.38 2.42 -3.13
CA ILE A 29 20.64 2.00 -4.34
C ILE A 29 20.99 0.57 -4.72
N VAL A 30 22.28 0.20 -4.73
CA VAL A 30 22.72 -1.15 -5.08
C VAL A 30 22.20 -2.16 -4.07
N THR A 31 22.29 -1.86 -2.78
CA THR A 31 21.72 -2.70 -1.71
C THR A 31 20.22 -2.89 -1.92
N ALA A 32 19.48 -1.79 -2.10
CA ALA A 32 18.02 -1.83 -2.29
C ALA A 32 17.61 -2.59 -3.56
N LEU A 33 18.38 -2.50 -4.65
CA LEU A 33 18.19 -3.29 -5.88
C LEU A 33 18.39 -4.79 -5.64
N LEU A 34 19.46 -5.16 -4.94
CA LEU A 34 19.83 -6.55 -4.70
C LEU A 34 18.83 -7.24 -3.75
N GLU A 35 18.34 -6.51 -2.75
CA GLU A 35 17.37 -6.98 -1.77
C GLU A 35 15.96 -7.09 -2.37
N ASN A 36 15.50 -6.06 -3.08
CA ASN A 36 14.12 -6.01 -3.55
C ASN A 36 13.92 -6.67 -4.92
N ARG A 37 14.98 -6.81 -5.73
CA ARG A 37 14.95 -7.40 -7.07
C ARG A 37 13.73 -6.96 -7.88
N PRO A 38 13.61 -5.64 -8.14
CA PRO A 38 12.47 -5.10 -8.88
C PRO A 38 12.48 -5.63 -10.32
N GLU A 39 11.30 -5.80 -10.91
CA GLU A 39 11.16 -6.23 -12.31
C GLU A 39 11.77 -5.23 -13.29
N ASN A 40 11.74 -3.94 -12.95
CA ASN A 40 12.35 -2.87 -13.73
C ASN A 40 13.41 -2.11 -12.91
N PRO A 41 14.68 -2.58 -12.90
CA PRO A 41 15.76 -1.99 -12.11
C PRO A 41 16.05 -0.53 -12.42
N ILE A 42 15.97 -0.11 -13.69
CA ILE A 42 16.29 1.27 -14.08
C ILE A 42 15.21 2.24 -13.61
N HIS A 43 13.94 1.86 -13.73
CA HIS A 43 12.83 2.65 -13.20
C HIS A 43 12.93 2.78 -11.67
N PHE A 44 13.27 1.68 -10.99
CA PHE A 44 13.49 1.68 -9.54
C PHE A 44 14.58 2.67 -9.11
N ILE A 45 15.74 2.68 -9.79
CA ILE A 45 16.84 3.61 -9.47
C ILE A 45 16.36 5.06 -9.60
N ASN A 46 15.65 5.38 -10.68
CA ASN A 46 15.12 6.72 -10.94
C ASN A 46 14.16 7.16 -9.81
N ASP A 47 13.25 6.29 -9.41
CA ASP A 47 12.32 6.57 -8.32
C ASP A 47 13.02 6.69 -6.97
N TYR A 48 14.03 5.85 -6.69
CA TYR A 48 14.84 5.94 -5.49
C TYR A 48 15.53 7.30 -5.40
N LEU A 49 16.24 7.73 -6.46
CA LEU A 49 16.93 9.01 -6.52
C LEU A 49 15.99 10.21 -6.34
N LYS A 50 14.80 10.21 -6.97
CA LYS A 50 13.78 11.24 -6.77
C LYS A 50 13.33 11.33 -5.31
N THR A 51 13.32 10.21 -4.60
CA THR A 51 12.83 10.09 -3.22
C THR A 51 13.89 10.49 -2.19
N SER A 52 15.16 10.24 -2.49
CA SER A 52 16.30 10.64 -1.67
C SER A 52 16.56 12.15 -1.69
N SER A 53 15.88 12.90 -2.56
CA SER A 53 15.88 14.36 -2.53
C SER A 53 15.23 14.89 -1.23
N SER A 54 15.78 15.98 -0.69
CA SER A 54 15.36 16.60 0.58
C SER A 54 13.93 17.13 0.63
N SER A 55 13.21 17.14 -0.50
CA SER A 55 11.82 17.61 -0.63
C SER A 55 10.75 16.56 -0.28
N CYS A 56 11.13 15.29 -0.04
CA CYS A 56 10.17 14.22 0.20
C CYS A 56 9.77 14.10 1.69
N THR A 57 8.46 14.11 2.00
CA THR A 57 7.95 13.97 3.37
C THR A 57 8.20 12.56 3.93
N GLY A 58 8.23 12.41 5.26
CA GLY A 58 8.40 11.09 5.91
C GLY A 58 7.34 10.09 5.42
N VAL A 59 6.07 10.52 5.36
CA VAL A 59 4.94 9.72 4.83
C VAL A 59 5.18 9.22 3.41
N MET A 60 5.65 10.09 2.50
CA MET A 60 5.92 9.69 1.12
C MET A 60 7.09 8.70 1.02
N LYS A 61 8.13 8.87 1.83
CA LYS A 61 9.24 7.91 1.90
C LYS A 61 8.77 6.55 2.41
N SER A 62 7.95 6.54 3.46
CA SER A 62 7.36 5.33 4.05
C SER A 62 6.43 4.59 3.07
N TYR A 63 5.57 5.32 2.36
CA TYR A 63 4.72 4.77 1.30
C TYR A 63 5.56 4.03 0.26
N LYS A 64 6.61 4.68 -0.25
CA LYS A 64 7.48 4.09 -1.27
C LYS A 64 8.17 2.83 -0.78
N LEU A 65 8.71 2.85 0.45
CA LEU A 65 9.33 1.67 1.08
C LEU A 65 8.36 0.48 1.13
N ILE A 66 7.11 0.70 1.55
CA ILE A 66 6.08 -0.33 1.59
C ILE A 66 5.80 -0.89 0.19
N ARG A 67 5.81 -0.05 -0.85
CA ARG A 67 5.62 -0.45 -2.25
C ARG A 67 6.85 -1.08 -2.92
N LEU A 68 8.04 -1.06 -2.31
CA LEU A 68 9.25 -1.59 -2.96
C LEU A 68 9.25 -3.12 -3.11
N SER A 69 8.48 -3.81 -2.28
CA SER A 69 8.48 -5.26 -2.21
C SER A 69 7.07 -5.77 -1.91
N LYS A 70 6.70 -6.91 -2.51
CA LYS A 70 5.47 -7.60 -2.14
C LYS A 70 5.55 -8.13 -0.72
N PHE A 71 4.41 -8.25 -0.04
CA PHE A 71 4.39 -8.57 1.40
C PHE A 71 5.00 -9.94 1.73
N GLU A 72 5.04 -10.87 0.78
CA GLU A 72 5.56 -12.23 0.93
C GLU A 72 7.09 -12.30 0.84
N ARG A 73 7.74 -11.23 0.37
CA ARG A 73 9.20 -11.19 0.23
C ARG A 73 9.86 -10.87 1.57
N LYS A 74 11.01 -11.49 1.83
CA LYS A 74 11.78 -11.28 3.06
C LYS A 74 12.16 -9.81 3.30
N SER A 75 12.48 -9.08 2.24
CA SER A 75 12.85 -7.66 2.32
C SER A 75 11.69 -6.74 2.76
N PHE A 76 10.44 -7.23 2.72
CA PHE A 76 9.29 -6.42 3.10
C PHE A 76 9.36 -5.97 4.56
N MET A 77 9.79 -6.83 5.47
CA MET A 77 9.89 -6.47 6.90
C MET A 77 10.94 -5.38 7.13
N ASP A 78 12.09 -5.45 6.45
CA ASP A 78 13.15 -4.43 6.57
C ASP A 78 12.69 -3.07 6.02
N ASN A 79 11.97 -3.09 4.89
CA ASN A 79 11.34 -1.92 4.32
C ASN A 79 10.29 -1.32 5.28
N LEU A 80 9.49 -2.17 5.92
CA LEU A 80 8.43 -1.75 6.83
C LEU A 80 8.97 -1.15 8.12
N VAL A 81 10.04 -1.72 8.70
CA VAL A 81 10.75 -1.13 9.84
C VAL A 81 11.30 0.25 9.45
N SER A 82 11.94 0.34 8.28
CA SER A 82 12.46 1.62 7.76
C SER A 82 11.34 2.65 7.54
N ALA A 83 10.17 2.20 7.06
CA ALA A 83 9.00 3.03 6.87
C ALA A 83 8.46 3.57 8.21
N TYR A 84 8.44 2.75 9.26
CA TYR A 84 8.04 3.18 10.60
C TYR A 84 9.01 4.22 11.16
N MET A 85 10.33 3.97 11.08
CA MET A 85 11.36 4.88 11.60
C MET A 85 11.35 6.25 10.90
N ASN A 86 11.02 6.29 9.60
CA ASN A 86 10.84 7.54 8.85
C ASN A 86 9.68 8.41 9.35
N LEU A 87 8.68 7.81 10.01
CA LEU A 87 7.54 8.50 10.60
C LEU A 87 7.76 8.87 12.07
N ASP A 88 8.40 7.98 12.84
CA ASP A 88 8.65 8.13 14.29
C ASP A 88 9.63 9.29 14.61
N SER A 89 10.51 9.62 13.66
CA SER A 89 11.65 10.52 13.87
C SER A 89 11.33 12.04 13.95
N LYS A 90 10.06 12.45 14.10
CA LYS A 90 9.68 13.88 14.01
C LYS A 90 9.15 14.58 15.27
N ARG A 91 9.09 13.95 16.46
CA ARG A 91 8.57 14.64 17.66
C ARG A 91 9.31 14.34 18.97
N GLY A 92 10.61 14.59 19.01
CA GLY A 92 11.31 14.83 20.28
C GLY A 92 11.50 13.59 21.17
N GLY A 93 12.50 12.78 20.84
CA GLY A 93 13.42 12.24 21.84
C GLY A 93 13.05 10.97 22.61
N ASN A 94 11.82 10.47 22.57
CA ASN A 94 11.42 9.38 23.49
C ASN A 94 10.80 8.11 22.85
N ASN A 95 11.02 7.81 21.56
CA ASN A 95 10.46 6.59 20.93
C ASN A 95 8.96 6.41 21.22
N GLN A 96 8.18 7.49 21.09
CA GLN A 96 6.78 7.43 21.48
C GLN A 96 5.95 6.71 20.43
N GLY A 97 6.41 6.56 19.19
CA GLY A 97 5.67 5.95 18.09
C GLY A 97 5.13 7.00 17.12
N ILE A 98 4.42 6.54 16.09
CA ILE A 98 3.97 7.42 15.01
C ILE A 98 2.64 8.08 15.38
N THR A 99 2.43 9.32 14.94
CA THR A 99 1.14 9.98 15.14
C THR A 99 0.05 9.34 14.29
N GLY A 100 -1.17 9.24 14.82
CA GLY A 100 -2.32 8.73 14.07
C GLY A 100 -2.62 9.55 12.81
N LEU A 101 -2.26 10.84 12.80
CA LEU A 101 -2.35 11.68 11.60
C LEU A 101 -1.42 11.19 10.47
N ASP A 102 -0.14 10.95 10.76
CA ASP A 102 0.81 10.51 9.75
C ASP A 102 0.55 9.05 9.33
N TYR A 103 0.10 8.22 10.27
CA TYR A 103 -0.37 6.87 9.98
C TYR A 103 -1.58 6.87 9.04
N THR A 104 -2.61 7.64 9.35
CA THR A 104 -3.83 7.72 8.53
C THR A 104 -3.54 8.33 7.14
N LYS A 105 -2.62 9.30 7.04
CA LYS A 105 -2.15 9.81 5.74
C LYS A 105 -1.47 8.72 4.91
N LEU A 106 -0.64 7.89 5.53
CA LEU A 106 0.00 6.78 4.86
C LEU A 106 -1.04 5.76 4.36
N LEU A 107 -2.00 5.37 5.19
CA LEU A 107 -3.09 4.47 4.78
C LEU A 107 -3.86 5.05 3.58
N LYS A 108 -4.21 6.34 3.61
CA LYS A 108 -4.85 7.03 2.49
C LYS A 108 -4.06 6.97 1.18
N MET A 109 -2.73 7.05 1.26
CA MET A 109 -1.87 6.92 0.08
C MET A 109 -1.85 5.50 -0.47
N ILE A 110 -1.94 4.48 0.39
CA ILE A 110 -2.04 3.08 -0.03
C ILE A 110 -3.41 2.81 -0.67
N CYS A 111 -4.49 3.37 -0.11
CA CYS A 111 -5.85 3.25 -0.65
C CYS A 111 -6.09 3.99 -1.98
N ILE A 112 -5.10 4.61 -2.62
CA ILE A 112 -5.34 5.46 -3.81
C ILE A 112 -5.96 4.69 -4.99
N ASP A 113 -5.66 3.39 -5.09
CA ASP A 113 -6.17 2.51 -6.14
C ASP A 113 -7.40 1.70 -5.67
N PHE A 114 -7.92 1.96 -4.48
CA PHE A 114 -9.09 1.25 -3.95
C PHE A 114 -10.38 1.80 -4.57
N PRO A 115 -11.46 1.01 -4.64
CA PRO A 115 -12.77 1.52 -4.99
C PRO A 115 -13.18 2.64 -4.02
N TYR A 116 -13.56 3.82 -4.53
CA TYR A 116 -13.76 4.99 -3.67
C TYR A 116 -14.87 4.77 -2.63
N GLU A 117 -15.87 3.94 -2.95
CA GLU A 117 -16.99 3.58 -2.07
C GLU A 117 -16.53 2.87 -0.79
N VAL A 118 -15.36 2.22 -0.81
CA VAL A 118 -14.87 1.44 0.32
C VAL A 118 -13.79 2.12 1.14
N VAL A 119 -13.18 3.18 0.61
CA VAL A 119 -12.03 3.85 1.25
C VAL A 119 -12.38 4.32 2.66
N ASP A 120 -13.52 4.98 2.84
CA ASP A 120 -13.95 5.49 4.14
C ASP A 120 -14.23 4.36 5.14
N GLU A 121 -14.75 3.22 4.69
CA GLU A 121 -15.00 2.06 5.54
C GLU A 121 -13.68 1.41 6.00
N VAL A 122 -12.74 1.18 5.08
CA VAL A 122 -11.41 0.65 5.39
C VAL A 122 -10.66 1.58 6.36
N LEU A 123 -10.71 2.90 6.12
CA LEU A 123 -10.10 3.89 7.00
C LEU A 123 -10.85 4.03 8.33
N GLY A 124 -12.16 3.76 8.39
CA GLY A 124 -12.91 3.70 9.63
C GLY A 124 -12.48 2.54 10.53
N ILE A 125 -12.07 1.42 9.93
CA ILE A 125 -11.57 0.24 10.64
C ILE A 125 -10.12 0.42 11.10
N LEU A 126 -9.26 0.86 10.18
CA LEU A 126 -7.80 0.88 10.40
C LEU A 126 -7.28 2.23 10.89
N GLY A 127 -7.95 3.31 10.52
CA GLY A 127 -7.53 4.68 10.81
C GLY A 127 -7.48 4.97 12.31
N LYS A 128 -6.71 6.00 12.65
CA LYS A 128 -6.50 6.43 14.03
C LYS A 128 -6.78 7.93 14.13
N ARG A 129 -7.15 8.40 15.32
CA ARG A 129 -7.33 9.84 15.55
C ARG A 129 -5.97 10.52 15.44
N ASP A 130 -5.96 11.79 15.03
CA ASP A 130 -4.72 12.54 14.81
C ASP A 130 -3.77 12.55 16.02
N THR A 131 -4.34 12.53 17.23
CA THR A 131 -3.61 12.54 18.51
C THR A 131 -3.21 11.16 19.02
N ASP A 132 -3.70 10.09 18.39
CA ASP A 132 -3.33 8.73 18.79
C ASP A 132 -1.86 8.48 18.49
N ILE A 133 -1.29 7.56 19.25
CA ILE A 133 0.08 7.12 19.11
C ILE A 133 0.03 5.66 18.69
N VAL A 134 0.58 5.36 17.52
CA VAL A 134 0.54 4.03 16.91
C VAL A 134 1.91 3.36 17.11
N GLN A 135 1.92 2.24 17.81
CA GLN A 135 3.14 1.46 18.03
C GLN A 135 3.46 0.59 16.80
N PHE A 136 4.67 0.05 16.76
CA PHE A 136 5.13 -0.73 15.60
C PHE A 136 4.23 -1.95 15.32
N GLU A 137 3.75 -2.64 16.35
CA GLU A 137 2.87 -3.82 16.21
C GLU A 137 1.53 -3.45 15.58
N GLU A 138 0.94 -2.32 15.99
CA GLU A 138 -0.30 -1.81 15.40
C GLU A 138 -0.08 -1.33 13.97
N PHE A 139 1.03 -0.63 13.72
CA PHE A 139 1.45 -0.22 12.39
C PHE A 139 1.60 -1.43 11.45
N LEU A 140 2.34 -2.45 11.89
CA LEU A 140 2.54 -3.70 11.17
C LEU A 140 1.20 -4.38 10.84
N ALA A 141 0.33 -4.53 11.84
CA ALA A 141 -0.97 -5.17 11.65
C ALA A 141 -1.82 -4.41 10.63
N GLY A 142 -1.91 -3.09 10.75
CA GLY A 142 -2.73 -2.31 9.83
C GLY A 142 -2.15 -2.19 8.42
N ILE A 143 -0.81 -2.12 8.25
CA ILE A 143 -0.19 -2.19 6.92
C ILE A 143 -0.40 -3.57 6.27
N LYS A 144 -0.35 -4.66 7.04
CA LYS A 144 -0.69 -5.98 6.49
C LYS A 144 -2.16 -6.08 6.10
N ALA A 145 -3.06 -5.57 6.96
CA ALA A 145 -4.50 -5.59 6.69
C ALA A 145 -4.86 -4.79 5.44
N ILE A 146 -4.33 -3.58 5.28
CA ILE A 146 -4.61 -2.75 4.10
C ILE A 146 -4.07 -3.37 2.80
N LEU A 147 -2.87 -3.96 2.81
CA LEU A 147 -2.35 -4.66 1.62
C LEU A 147 -3.16 -5.91 1.30
N LEU A 148 -3.66 -6.62 2.32
CA LEU A 148 -4.56 -7.73 2.11
C LEU A 148 -5.88 -7.26 1.45
N TYR A 149 -6.46 -6.14 1.91
CA TYR A 149 -7.63 -5.53 1.24
C TYR A 149 -7.35 -5.17 -0.23
N GLU A 150 -6.15 -4.70 -0.55
CA GLU A 150 -5.74 -4.40 -1.93
C GLU A 150 -5.79 -5.67 -2.80
N ASP A 151 -5.18 -6.76 -2.34
CA ASP A 151 -5.20 -8.05 -3.04
C ASP A 151 -6.65 -8.53 -3.25
N PHE A 152 -7.49 -8.40 -2.21
CA PHE A 152 -8.92 -8.73 -2.30
C PHE A 152 -9.66 -7.91 -3.36
N PHE A 153 -9.38 -6.60 -3.47
CA PHE A 153 -10.06 -5.75 -4.44
C PHE A 153 -9.60 -6.00 -5.87
N CYS A 154 -8.31 -6.27 -6.08
CA CYS A 154 -7.82 -6.71 -7.38
C CYS A 154 -8.51 -8.02 -7.82
N GLU A 155 -8.53 -9.02 -6.94
CA GLU A 155 -9.22 -10.30 -7.18
C GLU A 155 -10.74 -10.10 -7.45
N ALA A 156 -11.39 -9.22 -6.68
CA ALA A 156 -12.79 -8.86 -6.86
C ALA A 156 -13.04 -8.17 -8.21
N GLU A 157 -12.14 -7.28 -8.63
CA GLU A 157 -12.24 -6.53 -9.89
C GLU A 157 -12.16 -7.46 -11.09
N GLU A 158 -11.21 -8.40 -11.08
CA GLU A 158 -11.05 -9.40 -12.13
C GLU A 158 -12.32 -10.26 -12.28
N LEU A 159 -12.85 -10.75 -11.16
CA LEU A 159 -14.10 -11.52 -11.14
C LEU A 159 -15.28 -10.70 -11.63
N PHE A 160 -15.45 -9.48 -11.11
CA PHE A 160 -16.57 -8.62 -11.46
C PHE A 160 -16.53 -8.24 -12.94
N SER A 161 -15.36 -7.90 -13.47
CA SER A 161 -15.14 -7.57 -14.88
C SER A 161 -15.44 -8.76 -15.81
N TYR A 162 -15.14 -9.98 -15.38
CA TYR A 162 -15.49 -11.19 -16.11
C TYR A 162 -17.02 -11.45 -16.17
N LEU A 163 -17.75 -10.98 -15.16
CA LEU A 163 -19.21 -11.13 -15.09
C LEU A 163 -19.95 -10.00 -15.83
N ASP A 164 -19.45 -8.77 -15.72
CA ASP A 164 -20.00 -7.56 -16.37
C ASP A 164 -19.44 -7.38 -17.79
N ASN A 165 -19.67 -8.37 -18.65
CA ASN A 165 -19.20 -8.36 -20.04
C ASN A 165 -19.69 -7.14 -20.84
N GLU A 166 -20.85 -6.59 -20.46
CA GLU A 166 -21.47 -5.43 -21.11
C GLU A 166 -20.99 -4.09 -20.52
N LYS A 167 -20.12 -4.12 -19.48
CA LYS A 167 -19.56 -2.95 -18.80
C LYS A 167 -20.63 -1.98 -18.29
N THR A 168 -21.70 -2.54 -17.75
CA THR A 168 -22.85 -1.79 -17.19
C THR A 168 -22.57 -1.24 -15.79
N GLY A 169 -21.47 -1.68 -15.15
CA GLY A 169 -21.14 -1.42 -13.76
C GLY A 169 -21.95 -2.27 -12.77
N LYS A 170 -22.73 -3.25 -13.26
CA LYS A 170 -23.61 -4.09 -12.46
C LYS A 170 -23.60 -5.54 -12.94
N VAL A 171 -23.77 -6.47 -12.02
CA VAL A 171 -23.88 -7.90 -12.32
C VAL A 171 -25.10 -8.49 -11.63
N GLU A 172 -25.64 -9.56 -12.20
CA GLU A 172 -26.71 -10.33 -11.55
C GLU A 172 -26.18 -11.00 -10.28
N THR A 173 -26.82 -10.69 -9.14
CA THR A 173 -26.42 -11.23 -7.83
C THR A 173 -26.33 -12.76 -7.82
N PRO A 174 -27.28 -13.53 -8.40
CA PRO A 174 -27.17 -14.99 -8.46
C PRO A 174 -25.96 -15.47 -9.28
N ARG A 175 -25.59 -14.75 -10.34
CA ARG A 175 -24.45 -15.10 -11.20
C ARG A 175 -23.12 -14.85 -10.48
N LEU A 176 -23.02 -13.75 -9.73
CA LEU A 176 -21.88 -13.46 -8.87
C LEU A 176 -21.69 -14.54 -7.79
N LEU A 177 -22.75 -14.88 -7.07
CA LEU A 177 -22.74 -15.94 -6.05
C LEU A 177 -22.33 -17.31 -6.63
N ALA A 178 -22.81 -17.64 -7.84
CA ALA A 178 -22.44 -18.88 -8.51
C ALA A 178 -20.96 -18.90 -8.94
N ALA A 179 -20.39 -17.77 -9.37
CA ALA A 179 -18.99 -17.67 -9.74
C ALA A 179 -18.07 -17.78 -8.51
N LEU A 180 -18.42 -17.09 -7.42
CA LEU A 180 -17.72 -17.18 -6.14
C LEU A 180 -17.70 -18.60 -5.59
N SER A 181 -18.82 -19.33 -5.72
CA SER A 181 -18.90 -20.74 -5.31
C SER A 181 -17.88 -21.62 -6.03
N LYS A 182 -17.64 -21.37 -7.32
CA LYS A 182 -16.66 -22.12 -8.12
C LYS A 182 -15.22 -21.72 -7.80
N LEU A 183 -14.99 -20.47 -7.41
CA LEU A 183 -13.69 -19.94 -7.03
C LEU A 183 -13.24 -20.44 -5.65
N GLY A 184 -14.15 -20.51 -4.67
CA GLY A 184 -13.86 -21.00 -3.31
C GLY A 184 -13.41 -22.47 -3.23
N GLU A 185 -13.64 -23.25 -4.28
CA GLU A 185 -13.11 -24.62 -4.40
C GLU A 185 -11.59 -24.64 -4.70
N ASN A 186 -11.04 -23.53 -5.21
CA ASN A 186 -9.61 -23.31 -5.40
C ASN A 186 -9.03 -22.49 -4.24
N LYS A 187 -8.27 -23.15 -3.35
CA LYS A 187 -7.70 -22.58 -2.10
C LYS A 187 -6.63 -21.49 -2.27
N THR A 188 -6.48 -20.92 -3.47
CA THR A 188 -5.44 -19.93 -3.76
C THR A 188 -5.92 -18.49 -3.65
N PHE A 189 -7.24 -18.28 -3.62
CA PHE A 189 -7.82 -16.94 -3.55
C PHE A 189 -7.82 -16.44 -2.11
N ALA A 190 -7.48 -15.17 -1.91
CA ALA A 190 -7.62 -14.55 -0.61
C ALA A 190 -9.10 -14.46 -0.19
N MET A 191 -10.03 -14.44 -1.17
CA MET A 191 -11.47 -14.25 -0.95
C MET A 191 -12.14 -15.10 0.14
N PRO A 192 -13.13 -14.53 0.84
CA PRO A 192 -13.95 -15.29 1.77
C PRO A 192 -14.73 -16.42 1.11
N SER A 193 -15.12 -17.41 1.91
CA SER A 193 -15.95 -18.52 1.47
C SER A 193 -17.34 -18.06 1.02
N ARG A 194 -18.00 -18.90 0.21
CA ARG A 194 -19.38 -18.67 -0.25
C ARG A 194 -20.33 -18.40 0.92
N GLU A 195 -20.20 -19.17 1.99
CA GLU A 195 -21.04 -19.10 3.17
C GLU A 195 -20.86 -17.76 3.90
N GLU A 196 -19.61 -17.31 4.08
CA GLU A 196 -19.30 -16.01 4.69
C GLU A 196 -19.82 -14.84 3.84
N LEU A 197 -19.65 -14.94 2.52
CA LEU A 197 -20.16 -13.96 1.56
C LEU A 197 -21.68 -13.89 1.56
N LYS A 198 -22.36 -15.04 1.59
CA LYS A 198 -23.83 -15.08 1.63
C LYS A 198 -24.35 -14.42 2.90
N LEU A 199 -23.76 -14.74 4.06
CA LEU A 199 -24.14 -14.13 5.33
C LEU A 199 -23.91 -12.61 5.34
N SER A 200 -22.84 -12.14 4.70
CA SER A 200 -22.58 -10.70 4.58
C SER A 200 -23.57 -9.99 3.66
N LEU A 201 -23.91 -10.59 2.52
CA LEU A 201 -24.88 -10.05 1.58
C LEU A 201 -26.29 -10.01 2.19
N GLU A 202 -26.69 -11.05 2.93
CA GLU A 202 -27.93 -11.09 3.72
C GLU A 202 -27.95 -9.97 4.78
N ARG A 203 -26.85 -9.77 5.51
CA ARG A 203 -26.74 -8.68 6.50
C ARG A 203 -26.88 -7.28 5.88
N LEU A 204 -26.47 -7.11 4.63
CA LEU A 204 -26.53 -5.84 3.90
C LEU A 204 -27.81 -5.68 3.06
N ASN A 205 -28.73 -6.65 3.10
CA ASN A 205 -29.91 -6.73 2.23
C ASN A 205 -29.57 -6.57 0.73
N ILE A 206 -28.40 -7.11 0.33
CA ILE A 206 -27.93 -7.07 -1.07
C ILE A 206 -28.39 -8.31 -1.83
N ASP A 207 -28.59 -9.43 -1.13
CA ASP A 207 -29.08 -10.69 -1.69
C ASP A 207 -30.49 -10.58 -2.30
N GLU A 208 -31.32 -9.67 -1.78
CA GLU A 208 -32.64 -9.36 -2.35
C GLU A 208 -32.56 -8.50 -3.63
N LYS A 209 -31.40 -7.89 -3.94
CA LYS A 209 -31.24 -7.09 -5.14
C LYS A 209 -30.99 -7.99 -6.36
N PRO A 210 -31.67 -7.75 -7.49
CA PRO A 210 -31.43 -8.51 -8.72
C PRO A 210 -30.05 -8.20 -9.32
N LEU A 211 -29.55 -6.98 -9.09
CA LEU A 211 -28.28 -6.49 -9.60
C LEU A 211 -27.46 -5.87 -8.46
N ILE A 212 -26.16 -6.10 -8.48
CA ILE A 212 -25.18 -5.56 -7.53
C ILE A 212 -24.10 -4.79 -8.29
N SER A 213 -23.73 -3.61 -7.79
CA SER A 213 -22.59 -2.85 -8.31
C SER A 213 -21.26 -3.32 -7.73
N TYR A 214 -20.14 -2.96 -8.37
CA TYR A 214 -18.81 -3.33 -7.88
C TYR A 214 -18.53 -2.77 -6.47
N GLY A 215 -18.89 -1.51 -6.21
CA GLY A 215 -18.74 -0.92 -4.88
C GLY A 215 -19.55 -1.65 -3.80
N GLU A 216 -20.80 -2.04 -4.08
CA GLU A 216 -21.62 -2.84 -3.16
C GLU A 216 -21.01 -4.23 -2.90
N PHE A 217 -20.44 -4.85 -3.93
CA PHE A 217 -19.72 -6.11 -3.78
C PHE A 217 -18.49 -5.94 -2.88
N CYS A 218 -17.65 -4.92 -3.10
CA CYS A 218 -16.48 -4.66 -2.28
C CYS A 218 -16.83 -4.34 -0.83
N LEU A 219 -17.91 -3.59 -0.58
CA LEU A 219 -18.41 -3.34 0.77
C LEU A 219 -18.83 -4.63 1.49
N SER A 220 -19.44 -5.58 0.77
CA SER A 220 -19.80 -6.88 1.34
C SER A 220 -18.59 -7.69 1.78
N LEU A 221 -17.44 -7.53 1.11
CA LEU A 221 -16.19 -8.21 1.47
C LEU A 221 -15.59 -7.65 2.77
N ILE A 222 -15.60 -6.34 2.93
CA ILE A 222 -15.03 -5.68 4.12
C ILE A 222 -15.74 -6.13 5.40
N LYS A 223 -17.06 -6.34 5.34
CA LYS A 223 -17.87 -6.77 6.49
C LYS A 223 -17.68 -8.24 6.89
N ILE A 224 -16.91 -9.01 6.13
CA ILE A 224 -16.57 -10.40 6.44
C ILE A 224 -15.24 -10.51 7.16
N ILE A 225 -14.29 -9.66 6.79
CA ILE A 225 -12.92 -9.67 7.30
C ILE A 225 -12.84 -9.06 8.73
N ASN A 226 -13.91 -8.38 9.17
CA ASN A 226 -14.08 -7.85 10.53
C ASN A 226 -15.15 -8.60 11.32
#